data_AF-A0A2T2UAV4-F1
#
_entry.id   AF-A0A2T2UAV4-F1
#
_cell.length_a   1.000
_cell.length_b   1.000
_cell.length_c   1.000
_cell.angle_alpha   90.00
_cell.angle_beta   90.00
_cell.angle_gamma   90.00
#
_symmetry.space_group_name_H-M   'P 1'
#
loop_
_entity.id
_entity.type
_entity.pdbx_description
1 polymer ?
#
loop_
_entity_poly.entity_id
_entity_poly.type
_entity_poly.pdbx_seq_one_letter_code
_entity_poly.pdbx_strand_id
1 'polypeptide(L)' 'VEALTDAATEFELVQDGLNEAKSGKSVLVRYHRVKFAPTTGLSLLGDEFASMQLEGTVLADSSKSGSGTSKFFQVMQQQ' A
#
# COMPACT_ATOMS: atom_id res chain seq x y z
N VAL A 1 -2.02 8.95 -24.97
CA VAL A 1 -1.42 8.09 -23.91
C VAL A 1 -2.38 8.25 -22.76
N GLU A 2 -3.05 7.17 -22.36
CA GLU A 2 -4.20 7.22 -21.46
C GLU A 2 -3.77 6.83 -20.03
N ALA A 3 -4.38 7.46 -19.02
CA ALA A 3 -4.17 7.13 -17.61
C ALA A 3 -5.43 6.45 -17.03
N LEU A 4 -5.28 5.73 -15.91
CA LEU A 4 -6.38 5.10 -15.16
C LEU A 4 -7.23 4.12 -15.99
N THR A 5 -6.62 3.43 -16.95
CA THR A 5 -7.33 2.54 -17.88
C THR A 5 -7.81 1.24 -17.25
N ASP A 6 -7.22 0.83 -16.13
CA ASP A 6 -7.59 -0.38 -15.39
C ASP A 6 -7.74 -0.09 -13.89
N ALA A 7 -8.89 -0.49 -13.34
CA ALA A 7 -9.29 -0.26 -11.96
C ALA A 7 -9.10 -1.48 -11.04
N ALA A 8 -8.35 -2.49 -11.49
CA ALA A 8 -8.35 -3.80 -10.84
C ALA A 8 -6.98 -4.47 -10.70
N THR A 9 -5.90 -3.77 -11.02
CA THR A 9 -4.55 -4.32 -10.85
C THR A 9 -4.27 -4.55 -9.37
N GLU A 10 -3.83 -5.76 -9.05
CA GLU A 10 -3.38 -6.14 -7.71
C GLU A 10 -1.88 -5.86 -7.60
N PHE A 11 -1.48 -5.20 -6.52
CA PHE A 11 -0.11 -4.82 -6.23
C PHE A 11 0.36 -5.43 -4.92
N GLU A 12 1.67 -5.61 -4.81
CA GLU A 12 2.32 -5.71 -3.51
C GLU A 12 2.68 -4.30 -3.05
N LEU A 13 2.27 -3.92 -1.83
CA LEU A 13 2.59 -2.61 -1.26
C LEU A 13 3.65 -2.77 -0.18
N VAL A 14 4.76 -2.05 -0.33
CA VAL A 14 5.87 -2.02 0.62
C VAL A 14 6.04 -0.61 1.15
N GLN A 15 5.93 -0.45 2.46
CA GLN A 15 6.29 0.78 3.16
C GLN A 15 7.59 0.53 3.90
N ASP A 16 8.65 1.15 3.41
CA ASP A 16 9.95 1.18 4.07
C ASP A 16 10.13 2.56 4.68
N GLY A 17 10.19 2.63 6.00
CA GLY A 17 10.23 3.88 6.72
C GLY A 17 10.75 3.76 8.13
N LEU A 18 10.61 4.84 8.88
CA LEU A 18 11.08 4.94 10.25
C LEU A 18 9.89 4.95 11.21
N ASN A 19 9.95 4.16 12.29
CA ASN A 19 9.00 4.27 13.38
C ASN A 19 9.43 5.36 14.37
N GLU A 20 9.14 6.59 13.97
CA GLU A 20 9.43 7.80 14.75
C GLU A 20 8.64 7.86 16.06
N ALA A 21 7.51 7.16 16.16
CA ALA A 21 6.66 7.17 17.36
C ALA A 21 7.29 6.43 18.56
N LYS A 22 8.22 5.49 18.34
CA LYS A 22 8.78 4.67 19.44
C LYS A 22 10.30 4.64 19.52
N SER A 23 11.03 4.70 18.41
CA SER A 23 12.47 4.41 18.48
C SER A 23 13.33 5.00 17.35
N GLY A 24 12.72 5.53 16.29
CA GLY A 24 13.47 5.93 15.11
C GLY A 24 14.13 4.73 14.41
N LYS A 25 13.61 3.51 14.60
CA LYS A 25 14.12 2.30 13.93
C LYS A 25 13.41 2.07 12.61
N SER A 26 14.12 1.46 11.66
CA SER A 26 13.53 1.07 10.38
C SER A 26 12.43 0.04 10.61
N VAL A 27 11.30 0.28 9.96
CA VAL A 27 10.14 -0.58 9.96
C VAL A 27 9.70 -0.79 8.52
N LEU A 28 9.62 -2.06 8.14
CA LEU A 28 9.12 -2.50 6.86
C LEU A 28 7.73 -3.10 7.05
N VAL A 29 6.72 -2.50 6.41
CA VAL A 29 5.37 -3.05 6.31
C VAL A 29 5.16 -3.53 4.89
N ARG A 30 4.85 -4.82 4.72
CA ARG A 30 4.60 -5.44 3.42
C ARG A 30 3.20 -6.01 3.38
N TYR A 31 2.34 -5.45 2.54
CA TYR A 31 1.01 -5.95 2.24
C TYR A 31 1.08 -6.84 1.01
N HIS A 32 0.66 -8.10 1.15
CA HIS A 32 0.87 -9.13 0.14
C HIS A 32 0.05 -8.90 -1.13
N ARG A 33 -1.19 -8.42 -0.97
CA ARG A 33 -2.09 -8.17 -2.09
C ARG A 33 -2.98 -6.97 -1.79
N VAL A 34 -2.79 -5.89 -2.54
CA VAL A 34 -3.55 -4.65 -2.42
C VAL A 34 -4.19 -4.33 -3.75
N LYS A 35 -5.49 -4.06 -3.72
CA LYS A 35 -6.24 -3.60 -4.89
C LYS A 35 -6.65 -2.16 -4.66
N PHE A 36 -6.22 -1.26 -5.53
CA PHE A 36 -6.66 0.14 -5.49
C PHE A 36 -7.94 0.31 -6.29
N ALA A 37 -8.91 1.03 -5.73
CA ALA A 37 -10.03 1.55 -6.49
C ALA A 37 -9.54 2.62 -7.49
N PRO A 38 -10.32 2.94 -8.54
CA PRO A 38 -10.07 4.16 -9.30
C PRO A 38 -9.96 5.34 -8.33
N THR A 39 -9.06 6.28 -8.63
CA THR A 39 -8.94 7.48 -7.79
C THR A 39 -10.28 8.22 -7.73
N THR A 40 -10.69 8.60 -6.53
CA THR A 40 -11.92 9.39 -6.31
C THR A 40 -11.68 10.89 -6.54
N GLY A 41 -10.42 11.30 -6.72
CA GLY A 41 -10.05 12.69 -6.98
C GLY A 41 -8.62 12.80 -7.51
N LEU A 42 -8.50 13.42 -8.68
CA LEU A 42 -7.24 13.79 -9.31
C LEU A 42 -7.27 15.28 -9.68
N SER A 43 -6.59 16.10 -8.89
CA SER A 43 -6.49 17.55 -9.14
C SER A 43 -5.31 17.84 -10.05
N LEU A 44 -5.57 18.06 -11.34
CA LEU A 44 -4.53 18.41 -12.33
C LEU A 44 -4.27 19.91 -12.45
N LEU A 45 -5.27 20.73 -12.09
CA LEU A 45 -5.20 22.20 -12.17
C LEU A 45 -5.62 22.79 -10.83
N GLY A 46 -4.81 23.71 -10.31
CA GLY A 46 -5.08 24.40 -9.06
C GLY A 46 -3.87 25.21 -8.59
N ASP A 47 -4.08 26.04 -7.58
CA ASP A 47 -3.04 26.90 -6.98
C ASP A 47 -2.23 26.16 -5.89
N GLU A 48 -2.68 24.97 -5.48
CA GLU A 48 -2.02 24.10 -4.51
C GLU A 48 -1.29 22.93 -5.18
N PHE A 49 -0.49 22.19 -4.40
CA PHE A 49 0.14 20.96 -4.88
C PHE A 49 -0.93 19.94 -5.29
N ALA A 50 -0.77 19.40 -6.50
CA ALA A 50 -1.60 18.31 -6.99
C ALA A 50 -1.55 17.13 -6.00
N SER A 51 -2.73 16.63 -5.64
CA SER A 51 -2.90 15.45 -4.81
C SER A 51 -3.77 14.44 -5.53
N MET A 52 -3.52 13.17 -5.23
CA MET A 52 -4.30 12.03 -5.72
C MET A 52 -4.68 11.18 -4.54
N GLN A 53 -5.98 11.07 -4.28
CA GLN A 53 -6.47 10.17 -3.23
C GLN A 53 -6.67 8.78 -3.83
N LEU A 54 -6.04 7.79 -3.22
CA LEU A 54 -6.22 6.38 -3.55
C LEU A 54 -6.83 5.65 -2.36
N GLU A 55 -7.79 4.79 -2.64
CA GLU A 55 -8.37 3.87 -1.65
C GLU A 55 -7.96 2.44 -2.01
N GLY A 56 -7.30 1.76 -1.07
CA GLY A 56 -6.78 0.41 -1.25
C GLY A 56 -7.49 -0.59 -0.34
N THR A 57 -7.85 -1.76 -0.89
CA THR A 57 -8.33 -2.91 -0.13
C THR A 57 -7.23 -3.98 -0.05
N VAL A 58 -6.91 -4.45 1.16
CA VAL A 58 -5.97 -5.56 1.36
C VAL A 58 -6.73 -6.88 1.22
N LEU A 59 -6.28 -7.72 0.30
CA LEU A 59 -6.87 -9.02 -0.01
C LEU A 59 -6.01 -10.14 0.58
N ALA A 60 -6.64 -11.28 0.89
CA ALA A 60 -5.92 -12.46 1.34
C ALA A 60 -5.15 -13.09 0.17
N ASP A 61 -3.83 -13.19 0.31
CA ASP A 61 -2.96 -13.92 -0.61
C ASP A 61 -2.96 -15.42 -0.29
N SER A 62 -3.49 -16.23 -1.20
CA SER A 62 -3.57 -17.69 -1.05
C SER A 62 -2.21 -18.38 -1.15
N SER A 63 -1.19 -17.71 -1.71
CA SER A 63 0.19 -18.23 -1.77
C SER A 63 0.90 -18.19 -0.41
N LYS A 64 0.43 -17.36 0.53
CA LYS A 64 0.94 -17.31 1.90
C LYS A 64 0.28 -18.40 2.73
N SER A 65 0.79 -19.63 2.57
CA SER A 65 0.36 -20.78 3.34
C SER A 65 1.38 -21.13 4.41
N GLY A 66 0.97 -21.16 5.68
CA GLY A 66 1.84 -21.53 6.79
C GLY A 66 1.15 -21.25 8.12
N SER A 67 1.41 -22.11 9.13
CA SER A 67 0.93 -21.84 10.49
C SER A 67 1.61 -20.58 11.02
N GLY A 68 0.81 -19.61 11.46
CA GLY A 68 1.32 -18.32 11.95
C GLY A 68 1.70 -17.30 10.87
N THR A 69 1.55 -17.64 9.57
CA THR A 69 1.78 -16.68 8.48
C THR A 69 0.51 -15.91 8.17
N SER A 70 0.58 -14.58 8.28
CA SER A 70 -0.50 -13.70 7.85
C SER A 70 -0.65 -13.75 6.33
N LYS A 71 -1.89 -13.89 5.85
CA LYS A 71 -2.21 -13.84 4.42
C LYS A 71 -2.38 -12.42 3.88
N PHE A 72 -2.38 -11.42 4.76
CA PHE A 72 -2.72 -10.04 4.41
C PHE A 72 -1.48 -9.16 4.37
N PHE A 73 -0.72 -9.13 5.47
CA PHE A 73 0.47 -8.30 5.60
C PHE A 73 1.41 -8.81 6.69
N GLN A 74 2.66 -8.37 6.64
CA GLN A 74 3.68 -8.58 7.68
C GLN A 74 4.37 -7.25 8.04
N VAL A 75 4.84 -7.17 9.28
CA VAL A 75 5.63 -6.04 9.79
C VAL A 75 6.96 -6.58 10.28
N MET A 76 8.05 -6.03 9.79
CA MET A 76 9.41 -6.34 10.22
C MET A 76 10.01 -5.06 10.80
N GLN A 77 10.45 -5.11 12.06
CA GLN A 77 11.18 -4.01 12.69
C GLN A 77 12.61 -4.46 12.94
N GLN A 78 13.58 -3.59 12.67
CA GLN A 78 14.95 -3.85 13.11
C GLN A 78 15.03 -3.76 14.64
N GLN A 79 15.80 -4.67 15.24
CA GLN A 79 15.92 -4.80 16.70
C GLN A 79 16.56 -3.61 17.38
#